data_AF-A0A7W0NSA1-F1
#
_entry.id   AF-A0A7W0NSA1-F1
#
_cell.length_a   1.000
_cell.length_b   1.000
_cell.length_c   1.000
_cell.angle_alpha   90.00
_cell.angle_beta   90.00
_cell.angle_gamma   90.00
#
_symmetry.space_group_name_H-M   'P 1'
#
loop_
_entity.id
_entity.type
_entity.pdbx_description
1 polymer ?
#
loop_
_entity_poly.entity_id
_entity_poly.type
_entity_poly.pdbx_seq_one_letter_code
_entity_poly.pdbx_strand_id
1 'polypeptide(L)'
;SNHSAWTDETGNYLYSAREFSNGDLRVYDVSNPAAPFLRNTITAATLNINAITPHNPVVMGNKLYVAWYQAGTQVFDITDPVNPVRVGQYDTYQPEFAPPAEEMRIVDNAEPWDIMCGSDSLGNALPTSYSGNWAVFPFLGETKVLLGDLTSGLFVVDASRATETLKNIVSDFDGDGRTDLSVFRPTTGDWVVEKSSDNSETTLNWGLPGDIITPGDYDGDGKSDHAIFRPSTGVWWFVMSSDGSRPAVNFGLNGDIPVPADYDADGKTDVAVWRPSNGVWYINQSTLGVRYQRWGASTDLVFAGDYEGDGKADLVAWRPSNGVWYILQSSSSIPIYYSFGTTGDKALFADFDGDSRSDFSIFRPSTGVWYRINSTGGASSAYQFGIAEDIPIPADYDGDGKSDIAVFRPSDNVWYRVSSSNNGISIRQYGQTGDEPSPSSVQPQ
;
A
#
# COMPACT_ATOMS: atom_id res chain seq x y z
N SER A 1 -5.59 -3.27 32.32
CA SER A 1 -4.37 -3.92 32.84
C SER A 1 -3.18 -3.24 32.21
N ASN A 2 -2.18 -2.78 32.98
CA ASN A 2 -0.88 -2.41 32.42
C ASN A 2 -0.03 -3.67 32.46
N HIS A 3 0.54 -4.09 31.33
CA HIS A 3 1.33 -5.31 31.22
C HIS A 3 2.81 -5.02 31.44
N SER A 4 3.33 -4.12 30.61
CA SER A 4 4.74 -3.72 30.63
C SER A 4 4.88 -2.25 30.26
N ALA A 5 5.98 -1.65 30.66
CA ALA A 5 6.30 -0.28 30.32
C ALA A 5 7.81 -0.06 30.29
N TRP A 6 8.25 0.91 29.50
CA TRP A 6 9.64 1.30 29.37
C TRP A 6 9.74 2.82 29.21
N THR A 7 10.75 3.45 29.81
CA THR A 7 10.94 4.90 29.73
C THR A 7 11.79 5.31 28.55
N ASP A 8 11.63 6.54 28.08
CA ASP A 8 12.63 7.16 27.22
C ASP A 8 13.99 7.28 27.93
N GLU A 9 15.05 7.60 27.19
CA GLU A 9 16.41 7.73 27.73
C GLU A 9 16.53 8.86 28.77
N THR A 10 15.63 9.84 28.76
CA THR A 10 15.59 10.92 29.76
C THR A 10 14.88 10.52 31.06
N GLY A 11 14.07 9.45 31.03
CA GLY A 11 13.23 9.01 32.14
C GLY A 11 11.98 9.88 32.37
N ASN A 12 11.69 10.84 31.49
CA ASN A 12 10.55 11.75 31.63
C ASN A 12 9.29 11.24 30.93
N TYR A 13 9.42 10.33 29.97
CA TYR A 13 8.28 9.74 29.27
C TYR A 13 8.26 8.23 29.44
N LEU A 14 7.07 7.67 29.69
CA LEU A 14 6.84 6.24 29.89
C LEU A 14 5.90 5.71 28.80
N TYR A 15 6.38 4.72 28.04
CA TYR A 15 5.61 3.97 27.07
C TYR A 15 5.07 2.72 27.73
N SER A 16 3.75 2.58 27.81
CA SER A 16 3.08 1.48 28.51
C SER A 16 2.15 0.70 27.59
N ALA A 17 2.37 -0.60 27.50
CA ALA A 17 1.51 -1.52 26.77
C ALA A 17 0.41 -2.08 27.69
N ARG A 18 -0.84 -1.96 27.25
CA ARG A 18 -1.97 -2.51 27.96
C ARG A 18 -2.45 -3.80 27.31
N GLU A 19 -2.01 -4.94 27.84
CA GLU A 19 -2.37 -6.25 27.32
C GLU A 19 -3.79 -6.68 27.72
N PHE A 20 -4.74 -6.41 26.84
CA PHE A 20 -6.08 -7.00 26.82
C PHE A 20 -6.65 -6.84 25.40
N SER A 21 -7.76 -7.50 25.06
CA SER A 21 -8.39 -7.36 23.74
C SER A 21 -8.74 -5.90 23.41
N ASN A 22 -8.29 -5.39 22.26
CA ASN A 22 -8.30 -3.95 21.92
C ASN A 22 -7.44 -3.08 22.85
N GLY A 23 -6.31 -3.63 23.31
CA GLY A 23 -5.36 -2.87 24.10
C GLY A 23 -4.64 -1.81 23.28
N ASP A 24 -3.98 -0.91 23.99
CA ASP A 24 -3.30 0.24 23.40
C ASP A 24 -1.91 0.45 24.02
N LEU A 25 -1.08 1.20 23.29
CA LEU A 25 0.18 1.71 23.75
C LEU A 25 -0.04 3.15 24.21
N ARG A 26 0.36 3.47 25.44
CA ARG A 26 0.15 4.79 26.04
C ARG A 26 1.46 5.49 26.30
N VAL A 27 1.47 6.79 26.04
CA VAL A 27 2.58 7.68 26.36
C VAL A 27 2.21 8.53 27.57
N TYR A 28 2.93 8.36 28.66
CA TYR A 28 2.77 9.16 29.87
C TYR A 28 3.95 10.09 30.05
N ASP A 29 3.69 11.34 30.45
CA ASP A 29 4.68 12.22 31.06
C ASP A 29 4.81 11.83 32.53
N VAL A 30 5.99 11.36 32.90
CA VAL A 30 6.37 10.89 34.23
C VAL A 30 7.52 11.70 34.83
N SER A 31 7.78 12.90 34.29
CA SER A 31 8.74 13.87 34.86
C SER A 31 8.47 14.16 36.34
N ASN A 32 7.21 14.04 36.76
CA ASN A 32 6.81 13.87 38.14
C ASN A 32 6.20 12.46 38.35
N PRO A 33 6.98 11.47 38.84
CA PRO A 33 6.48 10.10 39.03
C PRO A 33 5.34 9.97 40.04
N ALA A 34 5.15 10.97 40.92
CA ALA A 34 4.02 10.99 41.86
C ALA A 34 2.71 11.44 41.20
N ALA A 35 2.77 12.04 40.00
CA ALA A 35 1.60 12.48 39.25
C ALA A 35 1.79 12.29 37.72
N PRO A 36 1.81 11.02 37.24
CA PRO A 36 1.88 10.73 35.80
C PRO A 36 0.71 11.34 35.02
N PHE A 37 0.99 11.90 33.84
CA PHE A 37 -0.02 12.48 32.97
C PHE A 37 -0.06 11.79 31.60
N LEU A 38 -1.22 11.30 31.17
CA LEU A 38 -1.37 10.68 29.86
C LEU A 38 -1.28 11.75 28.76
N ARG A 39 -0.32 11.60 27.85
CA ARG A 39 -0.08 12.52 26.73
C ARG A 39 -0.65 12.02 25.41
N ASN A 40 -0.52 10.72 25.14
CA ASN A 40 -0.91 10.13 23.87
C ASN A 40 -1.37 8.67 24.02
N THR A 41 -2.19 8.19 23.08
CA THR A 41 -2.68 6.81 23.02
C THR A 41 -2.62 6.32 21.57
N ILE A 42 -1.84 5.27 21.35
CA ILE A 42 -1.67 4.61 20.06
C ILE A 42 -2.41 3.28 20.11
N THR A 43 -3.35 3.11 19.20
CA THR A 43 -4.23 1.94 19.10
C THR A 43 -3.96 1.17 17.82
N ALA A 44 -4.43 -0.07 17.74
CA ALA A 44 -4.41 -0.83 16.49
C ALA A 44 -5.15 -0.08 15.36
N ALA A 45 -6.28 0.57 15.68
CA ALA A 45 -7.05 1.36 14.73
C ALA A 45 -6.31 2.60 14.20
N THR A 46 -5.58 3.32 15.05
CA THR A 46 -4.78 4.49 14.61
C THR A 46 -3.61 4.07 13.72
N LEU A 47 -3.07 2.86 13.94
CA LEU A 47 -2.04 2.30 13.09
C LEU A 47 -2.59 1.57 11.87
N ASN A 48 -3.92 1.43 11.77
CA ASN A 48 -4.61 0.60 10.79
C ASN A 48 -4.03 -0.82 10.71
N ILE A 49 -3.67 -1.42 11.85
CA ILE A 49 -3.19 -2.81 11.91
C ILE A 49 -4.24 -3.71 12.55
N ASN A 50 -4.35 -4.94 12.07
CA ASN A 50 -5.27 -5.92 12.64
C ASN A 50 -4.55 -6.89 13.60
N ALA A 51 -4.50 -6.56 14.89
CA ALA A 51 -3.87 -7.37 15.94
C ALA A 51 -4.54 -7.18 17.31
N ILE A 52 -4.43 -8.18 18.19
CA ILE A 52 -5.20 -8.20 19.45
C ILE A 52 -4.80 -7.09 20.43
N THR A 53 -3.50 -6.87 20.64
CA THR A 53 -2.98 -5.96 21.68
C THR A 53 -1.46 -5.76 21.56
N PRO A 54 -0.89 -4.62 22.00
CA PRO A 54 0.55 -4.51 22.21
C PRO A 54 0.99 -5.26 23.47
N HIS A 55 2.20 -5.80 23.46
CA HIS A 55 2.73 -6.63 24.54
C HIS A 55 3.92 -5.99 25.26
N ASN A 56 5.08 -5.84 24.60
CA ASN A 56 6.31 -5.34 25.23
C ASN A 56 6.91 -4.16 24.48
N PRO A 57 6.92 -2.95 25.07
CA PRO A 57 7.70 -1.82 24.59
C PRO A 57 9.13 -1.87 25.15
N VAL A 58 10.12 -1.54 24.31
CA VAL A 58 11.52 -1.35 24.71
C VAL A 58 12.10 -0.17 23.94
N VAL A 59 12.72 0.76 24.64
CA VAL A 59 13.40 1.92 24.03
C VAL A 59 14.89 1.66 23.89
N MET A 60 15.46 2.10 22.78
CA MET A 60 16.90 2.25 22.57
C MET A 60 17.17 3.53 21.78
N GLY A 61 17.82 4.50 22.42
CA GLY A 61 18.05 5.81 21.80
C GLY A 61 16.73 6.51 21.48
N ASN A 62 16.58 6.98 20.23
CA ASN A 62 15.35 7.63 19.74
C ASN A 62 14.37 6.65 19.09
N LYS A 63 14.50 5.34 19.34
CA LYS A 63 13.62 4.32 18.78
C LYS A 63 12.89 3.56 19.88
N LEU A 64 11.59 3.38 19.69
CA LEU A 64 10.72 2.55 20.52
C LEU A 64 10.31 1.32 19.73
N TYR A 65 10.69 0.15 20.22
CA TYR A 65 10.32 -1.15 19.65
C TYR A 65 9.19 -1.76 20.46
N VAL A 66 8.14 -2.20 19.81
CA VAL A 66 6.94 -2.74 20.47
C VAL A 66 6.59 -4.09 19.87
N ALA A 67 6.65 -5.15 20.68
CA ALA A 67 6.05 -6.43 20.30
C ALA A 67 4.52 -6.30 20.34
N TRP A 68 3.85 -6.72 19.26
CA TRP A 68 2.42 -6.53 19.05
C TRP A 68 1.77 -7.78 18.44
N TYR A 69 1.93 -8.94 19.08
CA TYR A 69 1.27 -10.20 18.73
C TYR A 69 1.17 -10.42 17.21
N GLN A 70 -0.04 -10.44 16.63
CA GLN A 70 -0.26 -10.74 15.21
C GLN A 70 0.25 -9.68 14.24
N ALA A 71 0.60 -8.47 14.73
CA ALA A 71 1.26 -7.43 13.95
C ALA A 71 2.79 -7.45 14.10
N GLY A 72 3.37 -8.49 14.71
CA GLY A 72 4.81 -8.64 14.82
C GLY A 72 5.48 -7.56 15.69
N THR A 73 6.61 -7.01 15.24
CA THR A 73 7.28 -5.86 15.87
C THR A 73 6.89 -4.58 15.17
N GLN A 74 6.51 -3.57 15.93
CA GLN A 74 6.28 -2.21 15.47
C GLN A 74 7.43 -1.31 15.99
N VAL A 75 8.01 -0.49 15.13
CA VAL A 75 9.13 0.41 15.47
C VAL A 75 8.71 1.86 15.28
N PHE A 76 8.93 2.69 16.29
CA PHE A 76 8.58 4.09 16.29
C PHE A 76 9.81 4.97 16.50
N ASP A 77 9.90 6.08 15.78
CA ASP A 77 10.76 7.21 16.12
C ASP A 77 10.11 8.02 17.23
N ILE A 78 10.87 8.26 18.29
CA ILE A 78 10.44 9.00 19.48
C ILE A 78 11.29 10.25 19.70
N THR A 79 11.86 10.83 18.64
CA THR A 79 12.53 12.14 18.69
C THR A 79 11.60 13.21 19.24
N ASP A 80 10.31 13.17 18.90
CA ASP A 80 9.24 13.71 19.72
C ASP A 80 8.67 12.60 20.62
N PRO A 81 9.02 12.55 21.92
CA PRO A 81 8.62 11.45 22.78
C PRO A 81 7.11 11.42 23.06
N VAL A 82 6.40 12.53 22.83
CA VAL A 82 4.94 12.64 23.00
C VAL A 82 4.19 12.07 21.79
N ASN A 83 4.75 12.23 20.59
CA ASN A 83 4.13 11.82 19.34
C ASN A 83 5.01 10.80 18.60
N PRO A 84 5.09 9.53 19.08
CA PRO A 84 5.81 8.49 18.36
C PRO A 84 5.31 8.33 16.92
N VAL A 85 6.22 8.36 15.96
CA VAL A 85 5.93 8.15 14.53
C VAL A 85 6.40 6.77 14.14
N ARG A 86 5.56 5.95 13.51
CA ARG A 86 5.98 4.60 13.08
C ARG A 86 6.98 4.72 11.93
N VAL A 87 8.13 4.05 12.05
CA VAL A 87 9.25 4.11 11.09
C VAL A 87 9.75 2.73 10.66
N GLY A 88 9.04 1.67 11.03
CA GLY A 88 9.35 0.34 10.56
C GLY A 88 8.54 -0.73 11.28
N GLN A 89 8.51 -1.92 10.71
CA GLN A 89 7.91 -3.08 11.32
C GLN A 89 8.49 -4.39 10.80
N TYR A 90 8.22 -5.47 11.50
CA TYR A 90 8.57 -6.81 11.07
C TYR A 90 7.49 -7.80 11.52
N ASP A 91 6.77 -8.38 10.56
CA ASP A 91 5.78 -9.41 10.83
C ASP A 91 6.46 -10.75 11.15
N THR A 92 6.19 -11.27 12.35
CA THR A 92 6.64 -12.60 12.77
C THR A 92 5.53 -13.66 12.66
N TYR A 93 4.30 -13.22 12.40
CA TYR A 93 3.08 -14.02 12.46
C TYR A 93 2.56 -14.33 11.05
N GLN A 94 3.05 -15.44 10.49
CA GLN A 94 2.60 -15.98 9.21
C GLN A 94 1.68 -17.20 9.40
N PRO A 95 0.39 -17.06 9.73
CA PRO A 95 -0.53 -18.16 9.57
C PRO A 95 -0.68 -18.46 8.07
N GLU A 96 -0.62 -19.74 7.76
CA GLU A 96 -1.26 -20.25 6.56
C GLU A 96 -2.74 -19.87 6.65
N PHE A 97 -3.26 -19.16 5.66
CA PHE A 97 -4.69 -18.87 5.62
C PHE A 97 -5.46 -20.20 5.61
N ALA A 98 -6.09 -20.53 6.73
CA ALA A 98 -6.95 -21.69 6.91
C ALA A 98 -8.14 -21.27 7.78
N PRO A 99 -9.36 -21.12 7.23
CA PRO A 99 -10.53 -20.87 8.04
C PRO A 99 -10.78 -22.04 9.02
N PRO A 100 -11.34 -21.80 10.23
CA PRO A 100 -11.57 -22.85 11.22
C PRO A 100 -12.45 -23.99 10.68
N ALA A 101 -12.05 -25.24 10.96
CA ALA A 101 -12.69 -26.45 10.41
C ALA A 101 -14.17 -26.63 10.79
N GLU A 102 -14.63 -25.97 11.85
CA GLU A 102 -15.99 -26.12 12.39
C GLU A 102 -17.04 -25.23 11.66
N GLU A 103 -16.61 -24.31 10.79
CA GLU A 103 -17.49 -23.43 10.00
C GLU A 103 -17.57 -23.78 8.51
N MET A 104 -16.95 -24.89 8.09
CA MET A 104 -17.15 -25.48 6.76
C MET A 104 -18.54 -26.14 6.64
N ARG A 105 -19.61 -25.33 6.58
CA ARG A 105 -20.91 -25.82 6.08
C ARG A 105 -20.91 -25.73 4.56
N ILE A 106 -20.75 -26.88 3.93
CA ILE A 106 -20.99 -27.07 2.50
C ILE A 106 -22.43 -26.62 2.22
N VAL A 107 -22.59 -25.48 1.55
CA VAL A 107 -23.83 -25.11 0.88
C VAL A 107 -23.66 -25.57 -0.56
N ASP A 108 -24.48 -26.52 -1.00
CA ASP A 108 -24.43 -27.02 -2.38
C ASP A 108 -24.60 -25.82 -3.36
N ASN A 109 -23.61 -25.64 -4.24
CA ASN A 109 -23.47 -24.58 -5.25
C ASN A 109 -22.97 -23.19 -4.81
N ALA A 110 -22.27 -23.07 -3.67
CA ALA A 110 -21.49 -21.87 -3.34
C ALA A 110 -19.99 -22.11 -3.58
N GLU A 111 -19.29 -21.15 -4.20
CA GLU A 111 -17.83 -21.23 -4.35
C GLU A 111 -17.17 -21.21 -2.95
N PRO A 112 -15.98 -21.80 -2.75
CA PRO A 112 -15.39 -21.98 -1.41
C PRO A 112 -15.21 -20.70 -0.56
N TRP A 113 -15.33 -19.51 -1.15
CA TRP A 113 -15.25 -18.20 -0.50
C TRP A 113 -16.59 -17.47 -0.35
N ASP A 114 -17.69 -17.97 -0.94
CA ASP A 114 -19.04 -17.39 -0.79
C ASP A 114 -19.59 -17.52 0.64
N ILE A 115 -18.94 -18.32 1.49
CA ILE A 115 -19.26 -18.46 2.92
C ILE A 115 -18.68 -17.30 3.75
N MET A 116 -17.71 -16.55 3.21
CA MET A 116 -17.04 -15.44 3.92
C MET A 116 -17.48 -14.05 3.45
N CYS A 117 -18.48 -13.97 2.57
CA CYS A 117 -19.17 -12.72 2.31
C CYS A 117 -20.00 -12.39 3.55
N GLY A 118 -19.40 -11.62 4.45
CA GLY A 118 -19.97 -11.27 5.75
C GLY A 118 -21.47 -10.99 5.68
N SER A 119 -22.22 -11.70 6.51
CA SER A 119 -23.31 -11.03 7.19
C SER A 119 -22.74 -9.75 7.80
N ASP A 120 -23.52 -8.69 7.69
CA ASP A 120 -23.53 -7.39 8.35
C ASP A 120 -23.11 -7.34 9.84
N SER A 121 -22.71 -8.46 10.43
CA SER A 121 -22.33 -8.65 11.83
C SER A 121 -20.89 -9.18 12.06
N LEU A 122 -20.09 -9.44 11.02
CA LEU A 122 -18.69 -9.90 11.15
C LEU A 122 -17.68 -8.89 10.58
N GLY A 123 -17.83 -7.61 10.95
CA GLY A 123 -16.74 -6.64 10.76
C GLY A 123 -15.54 -7.02 11.60
N ASN A 124 -14.32 -6.96 11.01
CA ASN A 124 -12.99 -6.97 11.65
C ASN A 124 -12.95 -7.53 13.08
N ALA A 125 -13.40 -8.79 13.27
CA ALA A 125 -13.36 -9.38 14.60
C ALA A 125 -11.88 -9.63 14.92
N LEU A 126 -11.34 -8.87 15.89
CA LEU A 126 -9.96 -9.06 16.31
C LEU A 126 -9.73 -10.53 16.68
N PRO A 127 -8.54 -11.07 16.38
CA PRO A 127 -8.19 -12.40 16.83
C PRO A 127 -8.38 -12.49 18.35
N THR A 128 -9.00 -13.56 18.81
CA THR A 128 -9.25 -13.81 20.25
C THR A 128 -8.09 -14.54 20.92
N SER A 129 -7.13 -15.03 20.14
CA SER A 129 -5.90 -15.67 20.60
C SER A 129 -4.75 -14.67 20.73
N TYR A 130 -3.81 -14.98 21.61
CA TYR A 130 -2.53 -14.30 21.75
C TYR A 130 -1.49 -15.11 20.96
N SER A 131 -1.25 -14.72 19.71
CA SER A 131 -0.31 -15.38 18.79
C SER A 131 0.57 -14.34 18.10
N GLY A 132 1.77 -14.73 17.69
CA GLY A 132 2.72 -13.83 17.02
C GLY A 132 3.83 -13.34 17.97
N ASN A 133 4.33 -12.13 17.72
CA ASN A 133 5.46 -11.59 18.46
C ASN A 133 5.11 -11.31 19.93
N TRP A 134 5.87 -11.90 20.81
CA TRP A 134 5.74 -11.80 22.25
C TRP A 134 6.80 -10.91 22.89
N ALA A 135 7.98 -10.82 22.28
CA ALA A 135 9.12 -10.16 22.91
C ALA A 135 10.04 -9.47 21.91
N VAL A 136 10.57 -8.32 22.31
CA VAL A 136 11.54 -7.56 21.53
C VAL A 136 12.73 -7.16 22.41
N PHE A 137 13.95 -7.33 21.90
CA PHE A 137 15.19 -7.00 22.60
C PHE A 137 16.20 -6.35 21.64
N PRO A 138 16.26 -5.01 21.57
CA PRO A 138 17.17 -4.28 20.68
C PRO A 138 18.65 -4.27 21.15
N PHE A 139 19.04 -5.06 22.15
CA PHE A 139 20.35 -4.97 22.83
C PHE A 139 21.57 -5.48 22.04
N LEU A 140 21.46 -5.68 20.71
CA LEU A 140 22.57 -6.11 19.85
C LEU A 140 23.22 -4.96 19.05
N GLY A 141 23.07 -3.73 19.55
CA GLY A 141 23.39 -2.48 18.86
C GLY A 141 22.16 -1.89 18.16
N GLU A 142 22.17 -0.60 17.83
CA GLU A 142 21.00 0.10 17.26
C GLU A 142 20.41 -0.56 16.00
N THR A 143 21.22 -1.34 15.28
CA THR A 143 20.82 -1.98 14.04
C THR A 143 20.38 -3.44 14.20
N LYS A 144 20.49 -4.08 15.37
CA LYS A 144 20.11 -5.50 15.50
C LYS A 144 19.17 -5.72 16.66
N VAL A 145 18.06 -6.39 16.35
CA VAL A 145 16.97 -6.62 17.30
C VAL A 145 16.66 -8.10 17.36
N LEU A 146 16.59 -8.66 18.57
CA LEU A 146 16.07 -10.00 18.79
C LEU A 146 14.56 -9.95 18.97
N LEU A 147 13.83 -10.79 18.23
CA LEU A 147 12.39 -10.94 18.34
C LEU A 147 12.04 -12.34 18.81
N GLY A 148 11.05 -12.48 19.69
CA GLY A 148 10.55 -13.75 20.17
C GLY A 148 9.09 -13.95 19.79
N ASP A 149 8.83 -14.81 18.80
CA ASP A 149 7.49 -15.22 18.39
C ASP A 149 7.04 -16.48 19.14
N LEU A 150 5.77 -16.53 19.54
CA LEU A 150 5.20 -17.66 20.29
C LEU A 150 5.24 -18.99 19.52
N THR A 151 5.18 -18.95 18.20
CA THR A 151 5.12 -20.13 17.34
C THR A 151 6.47 -20.37 16.66
N SER A 152 7.05 -19.32 16.10
CA SER A 152 8.21 -19.42 15.21
C SER A 152 9.55 -19.29 15.94
N GLY A 153 9.54 -18.90 17.22
CA GLY A 153 10.72 -18.86 18.07
C GLY A 153 11.51 -17.55 17.95
N LEU A 154 12.84 -17.65 18.06
CA LEU A 154 13.74 -16.49 18.17
C LEU A 154 14.29 -16.09 16.79
N PHE A 155 14.18 -14.80 16.47
CA PHE A 155 14.73 -14.20 15.25
C PHE A 155 15.76 -13.12 15.59
N VAL A 156 16.67 -12.85 14.65
CA VAL A 156 17.51 -11.64 14.64
C VAL A 156 17.13 -10.83 13.41
N VAL A 157 16.68 -9.60 13.61
CA VAL A 157 16.31 -8.68 12.53
C VAL A 157 17.31 -7.54 12.48
N ASP A 158 17.71 -7.15 11.27
CA ASP A 158 18.49 -5.94 11.03
C ASP A 158 17.56 -4.73 10.86
N ALA A 159 17.63 -3.79 11.80
CA ALA A 159 16.85 -2.56 11.84
C ALA A 159 17.62 -1.36 11.28
N SER A 160 18.77 -1.56 10.61
CA SER A 160 19.56 -0.45 10.03
C SER A 160 18.81 0.38 8.99
N ARG A 161 17.72 -0.16 8.42
CA ARG A 161 16.87 0.50 7.41
C ARG A 161 15.51 0.95 7.96
N ALA A 162 15.35 1.04 9.28
CA ALA A 162 14.17 1.66 9.90
C ALA A 162 14.26 3.19 9.78
N THR A 163 14.15 3.68 8.54
CA THR A 163 14.11 5.08 8.12
C THR A 163 12.74 5.41 7.53
N GLU A 164 12.44 6.68 7.26
CA GLU A 164 11.25 7.04 6.46
C GLU A 164 11.21 6.22 5.17
N THR A 165 10.03 5.69 4.86
CA THR A 165 9.77 4.93 3.64
C THR A 165 10.11 5.78 2.42
N LEU A 166 11.00 5.28 1.56
CA LEU A 166 11.14 5.83 0.22
C LEU A 166 9.89 5.43 -0.57
N LYS A 167 8.98 6.39 -0.79
CA LYS A 167 7.80 6.18 -1.61
C LYS A 167 8.15 6.58 -3.04
N ASN A 168 8.16 5.61 -3.94
CA ASN A 168 8.34 5.90 -5.36
C ASN A 168 7.15 6.71 -5.87
N ILE A 169 7.45 7.86 -6.46
CA ILE A 169 6.43 8.68 -7.13
C ILE A 169 6.11 8.01 -8.46
N VAL A 170 4.83 7.76 -8.68
CA VAL A 170 4.37 7.05 -9.88
C VAL A 170 4.64 7.93 -11.10
N SER A 171 5.31 7.38 -12.12
CA SER A 171 5.62 8.10 -13.36
C SER A 171 6.46 9.38 -13.18
N ASP A 172 7.33 9.44 -12.17
CA ASP A 172 8.40 10.45 -12.07
C ASP A 172 9.63 9.97 -12.87
N PHE A 173 9.73 10.33 -14.15
CA PHE A 173 10.79 9.83 -15.04
C PHE A 173 12.07 10.66 -14.99
N ASP A 174 12.03 11.87 -14.41
CA ASP A 174 13.21 12.74 -14.29
C ASP A 174 13.76 12.89 -12.87
N GLY A 175 13.04 12.37 -11.87
CA GLY A 175 13.45 12.29 -10.47
C GLY A 175 13.30 13.61 -9.73
N ASP A 176 12.39 14.49 -10.16
CA ASP A 176 12.16 15.79 -9.52
C ASP A 176 11.16 15.72 -8.34
N GLY A 177 10.61 14.53 -8.06
CA GLY A 177 9.64 14.29 -7.01
C GLY A 177 8.20 14.59 -7.43
N ARG A 178 7.92 14.74 -8.72
CA ARG A 178 6.58 14.96 -9.26
C ARG A 178 6.24 13.95 -10.34
N THR A 179 4.95 13.71 -10.48
CA THR A 179 4.42 12.88 -11.57
C THR A 179 4.55 13.62 -12.90
N ASP A 180 5.23 13.00 -13.86
CA ASP A 180 5.31 13.47 -15.24
C ASP A 180 4.06 13.09 -16.04
N LEU A 181 3.72 13.91 -17.04
CA LEU A 181 2.65 13.55 -17.97
C LEU A 181 3.19 12.54 -18.97
N SER A 182 2.58 11.37 -19.05
CA SER A 182 3.01 10.36 -20.01
C SER A 182 1.86 9.66 -20.71
N VAL A 183 2.10 9.27 -21.96
CA VAL A 183 1.17 8.51 -22.77
C VAL A 183 1.88 7.39 -23.52
N PHE A 184 1.24 6.23 -23.60
CA PHE A 184 1.66 5.13 -24.46
C PHE A 184 0.76 5.05 -25.69
N ARG A 185 1.35 4.87 -26.86
CA ARG A 185 0.66 4.74 -28.14
C ARG A 185 0.76 3.30 -28.62
N PRO A 186 -0.27 2.45 -28.41
CA PRO A 186 -0.19 1.03 -28.75
C PRO A 186 0.03 0.76 -30.25
N THR A 187 -0.41 1.67 -31.13
CA THR A 187 -0.32 1.49 -32.58
C THR A 187 1.10 1.57 -33.13
N THR A 188 1.97 2.35 -32.48
CA THR A 188 3.37 2.56 -32.87
C THR A 188 4.37 2.05 -31.84
N GLY A 189 3.91 1.77 -30.62
CA GLY A 189 4.77 1.48 -29.47
C GLY A 189 5.51 2.70 -28.98
N ASP A 190 5.00 3.92 -29.18
CA ASP A 190 5.65 5.13 -28.66
C ASP A 190 5.21 5.40 -27.23
N TRP A 191 6.17 5.54 -26.32
CA TRP A 191 5.95 6.12 -25.01
C TRP A 191 6.45 7.56 -25.04
N VAL A 192 5.57 8.53 -24.82
CA VAL A 192 5.89 9.96 -24.83
C VAL A 192 5.73 10.51 -23.42
N VAL A 193 6.77 11.15 -22.90
CA VAL A 193 6.84 11.70 -21.53
C VAL A 193 7.17 13.19 -21.61
N GLU A 194 6.35 14.02 -20.97
CA GLU A 194 6.59 15.44 -20.73
C GLU A 194 7.02 15.62 -19.28
N LYS A 195 8.27 16.01 -19.10
CA LYS A 195 8.90 16.19 -17.80
C LYS A 195 8.32 17.37 -17.04
N SER A 196 8.00 17.16 -15.78
CA SER A 196 7.41 18.16 -14.91
C SER A 196 8.40 19.27 -14.51
N SER A 197 9.70 18.97 -14.50
CA SER A 197 10.76 19.92 -14.13
C SER A 197 10.95 21.06 -15.15
N ASP A 198 10.84 20.79 -16.45
CA ASP A 198 11.14 21.75 -17.52
C ASP A 198 10.16 21.74 -18.72
N ASN A 199 9.15 20.86 -18.71
CA ASN A 199 8.22 20.61 -19.82
C ASN A 199 8.88 20.13 -21.11
N SER A 200 10.09 19.55 -21.03
CA SER A 200 10.70 18.91 -22.19
C SER A 200 10.05 17.55 -22.47
N GLU A 201 9.85 17.26 -23.75
CA GLU A 201 9.28 15.99 -24.20
C GLU A 201 10.39 15.00 -24.57
N THR A 202 10.18 13.74 -24.19
CA THR A 202 10.99 12.61 -24.63
C THR A 202 10.09 11.54 -25.22
N THR A 203 10.58 10.85 -26.25
CA THR A 203 9.85 9.74 -26.89
C THR A 203 10.73 8.51 -26.94
N LEU A 204 10.23 7.41 -26.38
CA LEU A 204 10.81 6.09 -26.48
C LEU A 204 9.93 5.22 -27.38
N ASN A 205 10.42 4.86 -28.58
CA ASN A 205 9.75 3.86 -29.41
C ASN A 205 10.12 2.45 -28.91
N TRP A 206 9.22 1.84 -28.15
CA TRP A 206 9.43 0.57 -27.50
C TRP A 206 8.12 -0.08 -27.01
N GLY A 207 7.97 -1.38 -27.26
CA GLY A 207 6.75 -2.14 -26.98
C GLY A 207 6.04 -2.58 -28.27
N LEU A 208 4.97 -3.34 -28.11
CA LEU A 208 4.13 -3.87 -29.17
C LEU A 208 2.65 -3.60 -28.87
N PRO A 209 1.77 -3.60 -29.89
CA PRO A 209 0.34 -3.55 -29.67
C PRO A 209 -0.13 -4.65 -28.71
N GLY A 210 -0.82 -4.27 -27.63
CA GLY A 210 -1.34 -5.18 -26.60
C GLY A 210 -0.39 -5.43 -25.42
N ASP A 211 0.79 -4.81 -25.38
CA ASP A 211 1.59 -4.71 -24.16
C ASP A 211 0.89 -3.78 -23.15
N ILE A 212 1.00 -4.10 -21.86
CA ILE A 212 0.48 -3.28 -20.75
C ILE A 212 1.65 -2.50 -20.15
N ILE A 213 1.55 -1.17 -20.07
CA ILE A 213 2.56 -0.34 -19.44
C ILE A 213 2.53 -0.46 -17.91
N THR A 214 3.71 -0.50 -17.30
CA THR A 214 3.89 -0.70 -15.86
C THR A 214 5.08 0.11 -15.33
N PRO A 215 5.14 1.44 -15.54
CA PRO A 215 6.29 2.22 -15.08
C PRO A 215 6.45 2.15 -13.56
N GLY A 216 7.70 2.23 -13.11
CA GLY A 216 8.09 2.19 -11.69
C GLY A 216 9.60 2.17 -11.58
N ASP A 217 10.15 2.50 -10.41
CA ASP A 217 11.59 2.42 -10.15
C ASP A 217 12.00 0.96 -9.87
N TYR A 218 12.41 0.20 -10.90
CA TYR A 218 12.79 -1.21 -10.76
C TYR A 218 14.28 -1.39 -10.44
N ASP A 219 15.13 -0.40 -10.74
CA ASP A 219 16.57 -0.47 -10.47
C ASP A 219 17.01 0.24 -9.18
N GLY A 220 16.13 1.06 -8.59
CA GLY A 220 16.29 1.75 -7.30
C GLY A 220 17.06 3.06 -7.40
N ASP A 221 17.03 3.74 -8.55
CA ASP A 221 17.75 5.01 -8.75
C ASP A 221 16.93 6.26 -8.38
N GLY A 222 15.67 6.07 -7.96
CA GLY A 222 14.73 7.12 -7.58
C GLY A 222 13.92 7.67 -8.76
N LYS A 223 13.97 7.03 -9.94
CA LYS A 223 13.17 7.41 -11.12
C LYS A 223 12.33 6.25 -11.61
N SER A 224 11.22 6.57 -12.24
CA SER A 224 10.41 5.62 -12.96
C SER A 224 11.15 5.11 -14.19
N ASP A 225 11.34 3.80 -14.27
CA ASP A 225 11.78 3.10 -15.46
C ASP A 225 10.62 2.91 -16.43
N HIS A 226 10.95 2.81 -17.72
CA HIS A 226 9.94 2.37 -18.69
C HIS A 226 9.82 0.85 -18.60
N ALA A 227 8.65 0.35 -18.27
CA ALA A 227 8.42 -1.09 -18.19
C ALA A 227 7.09 -1.49 -18.82
N ILE A 228 7.06 -2.70 -19.36
CA ILE A 228 5.88 -3.31 -19.94
C ILE A 228 5.73 -4.76 -19.49
N PHE A 229 4.50 -5.20 -19.34
CA PHE A 229 4.13 -6.61 -19.27
C PHE A 229 3.50 -7.03 -20.60
N ARG A 230 3.96 -8.14 -21.17
CA ARG A 230 3.39 -8.70 -22.42
C ARG A 230 2.44 -9.87 -22.10
N PRO A 231 1.11 -9.66 -22.12
CA PRO A 231 0.14 -10.69 -21.71
C PRO A 231 0.20 -11.95 -22.56
N SER A 232 0.56 -11.84 -23.84
CA SER A 232 0.65 -13.01 -24.74
C SER A 232 1.75 -14.00 -24.37
N THR A 233 2.77 -13.55 -23.63
CA THR A 233 3.95 -14.35 -23.27
C THR A 233 4.22 -14.45 -21.76
N GLY A 234 3.65 -13.56 -20.94
CA GLY A 234 3.95 -13.49 -19.51
C GLY A 234 5.30 -12.83 -19.18
N VAL A 235 5.94 -12.18 -20.15
CA VAL A 235 7.28 -11.60 -20.00
C VAL A 235 7.19 -10.11 -19.70
N TRP A 236 7.96 -9.67 -18.71
CA TRP A 236 8.21 -8.28 -18.38
C TRP A 236 9.45 -7.79 -19.12
N TRP A 237 9.40 -6.56 -19.62
CA TRP A 237 10.53 -5.89 -20.25
C TRP A 237 10.73 -4.54 -19.59
N PHE A 238 11.98 -4.07 -19.58
CA PHE A 238 12.37 -2.82 -18.95
C PHE A 238 13.28 -2.01 -19.87
N VAL A 239 13.30 -0.70 -19.66
CA VAL A 239 14.37 0.21 -20.05
C VAL A 239 14.76 0.98 -18.79
N MET A 240 15.90 0.60 -18.21
CA MET A 240 16.37 1.15 -16.94
C MET A 240 16.80 2.61 -17.13
N SER A 241 16.37 3.47 -16.22
CA SER A 241 16.60 4.91 -16.24
C SER A 241 18.06 5.25 -15.90
N SER A 242 18.71 4.45 -15.07
CA SER A 242 20.10 4.67 -14.63
C SER A 242 21.15 4.48 -15.72
N ASP A 243 20.98 3.48 -16.61
CA ASP A 243 21.99 3.09 -17.60
C ASP A 243 21.45 2.79 -19.02
N GLY A 244 20.13 2.82 -19.22
CA GLY A 244 19.47 2.52 -20.50
C GLY A 244 19.46 1.04 -20.88
N SER A 245 19.87 0.14 -19.97
CA SER A 245 19.85 -1.30 -20.20
C SER A 245 18.42 -1.82 -20.38
N ARG A 246 18.27 -2.94 -21.10
CA ARG A 246 16.97 -3.48 -21.50
C ARG A 246 16.77 -4.93 -21.07
N PRO A 247 16.73 -5.21 -19.77
CA PRO A 247 16.52 -6.56 -19.28
C PRO A 247 15.08 -7.03 -19.57
N ALA A 248 14.89 -8.33 -19.48
CA ALA A 248 13.59 -8.97 -19.55
C ALA A 248 13.50 -10.07 -18.49
N VAL A 249 12.33 -10.18 -17.86
CA VAL A 249 12.07 -11.14 -16.80
C VAL A 249 10.84 -11.97 -17.18
N ASN A 250 11.00 -13.29 -17.23
CA ASN A 250 9.90 -14.19 -17.49
C ASN A 250 9.17 -14.52 -16.17
N PHE A 251 8.19 -13.69 -15.81
CA PHE A 251 7.47 -13.80 -14.54
C PHE A 251 5.98 -13.51 -14.73
N GLY A 252 5.29 -14.50 -15.30
CA GLY A 252 3.86 -14.45 -15.57
C GLY A 252 3.48 -15.51 -16.59
N LEU A 253 2.19 -15.59 -16.87
CA LEU A 253 1.59 -16.44 -17.90
C LEU A 253 0.53 -15.66 -18.68
N ASN A 254 0.06 -16.26 -19.77
CA ASN A 254 -1.08 -15.71 -20.50
C ASN A 254 -2.34 -15.69 -19.61
N GLY A 255 -2.97 -14.52 -19.53
CA GLY A 255 -4.14 -14.26 -18.69
C GLY A 255 -3.82 -13.74 -17.29
N ASP A 256 -2.54 -13.63 -16.93
CA ASP A 256 -2.12 -12.97 -15.69
C ASP A 256 -2.27 -11.45 -15.82
N ILE A 257 -2.56 -10.80 -14.69
CA ILE A 257 -2.74 -9.35 -14.57
C ILE A 257 -1.52 -8.76 -13.84
N PRO A 258 -0.80 -7.79 -14.42
CA PRO A 258 0.35 -7.17 -13.76
C PRO A 258 -0.10 -6.30 -12.58
N VAL A 259 0.60 -6.43 -11.46
CA VAL A 259 0.35 -5.70 -10.21
C VAL A 259 1.68 -5.26 -9.56
N PRO A 260 2.51 -4.47 -10.27
CA PRO A 260 3.80 -4.06 -9.76
C PRO A 260 3.65 -3.09 -8.58
N ALA A 261 4.47 -3.27 -7.55
CA ALA A 261 4.59 -2.37 -6.39
C ALA A 261 5.80 -2.79 -5.55
N ASP A 262 6.18 -1.99 -4.56
CA ASP A 262 7.20 -2.37 -3.58
C ASP A 262 6.56 -3.28 -2.51
N TYR A 263 6.84 -4.59 -2.53
CA TYR A 263 6.26 -5.56 -1.58
C TYR A 263 7.22 -5.93 -0.44
N ASP A 264 8.48 -5.50 -0.49
CA ASP A 264 9.47 -5.75 0.56
C ASP A 264 10.03 -4.49 1.24
N ALA A 265 9.54 -3.31 0.87
CA ALA A 265 9.91 -1.99 1.36
C ALA A 265 11.41 -1.69 1.18
N ASP A 266 12.00 -2.14 0.07
CA ASP A 266 13.41 -1.89 -0.23
C ASP A 266 13.64 -0.63 -1.09
N GLY A 267 12.54 0.04 -1.48
CA GLY A 267 12.52 1.23 -2.31
C GLY A 267 12.43 0.91 -3.80
N LYS A 268 12.31 -0.36 -4.20
CA LYS A 268 12.16 -0.76 -5.60
C LYS A 268 10.76 -1.26 -5.89
N THR A 269 10.34 -1.04 -7.12
CA THR A 269 9.16 -1.67 -7.69
C THR A 269 9.46 -3.14 -7.95
N ASP A 270 8.68 -4.02 -7.36
CA ASP A 270 8.79 -5.45 -7.61
C ASP A 270 7.93 -5.89 -8.80
N VAL A 271 8.36 -6.99 -9.41
CA VAL A 271 7.61 -7.65 -10.48
C VAL A 271 6.59 -8.59 -9.87
N ALA A 272 5.30 -8.33 -10.10
CA ALA A 272 4.24 -9.17 -9.57
C ALA A 272 3.05 -9.31 -10.53
N VAL A 273 2.40 -10.47 -10.47
CA VAL A 273 1.21 -10.78 -11.25
C VAL A 273 0.14 -11.43 -10.38
N TRP A 274 -1.13 -11.12 -10.66
CA TRP A 274 -2.26 -11.88 -10.15
C TRP A 274 -2.85 -12.76 -11.24
N ARG A 275 -3.15 -14.01 -10.90
CA ARG A 275 -3.70 -14.99 -11.83
C ARG A 275 -5.19 -15.22 -11.55
N PRO A 276 -6.10 -14.71 -12.41
CA PRO A 276 -7.54 -14.85 -12.20
C PRO A 276 -8.02 -16.30 -12.15
N SER A 277 -7.35 -17.21 -12.88
CA SER A 277 -7.75 -18.61 -12.99
C SER A 277 -7.58 -19.42 -11.70
N ASN A 278 -6.81 -18.93 -10.73
CA ASN A 278 -6.65 -19.57 -9.43
C ASN A 278 -6.70 -18.60 -8.22
N GLY A 279 -6.79 -17.29 -8.47
CA GLY A 279 -6.81 -16.25 -7.44
C GLY A 279 -5.48 -16.13 -6.69
N VAL A 280 -4.35 -16.40 -7.35
CA VAL A 280 -3.02 -16.37 -6.73
C VAL A 280 -2.21 -15.18 -7.24
N TRP A 281 -1.67 -14.43 -6.28
CA TRP A 281 -0.62 -13.44 -6.47
C TRP A 281 0.73 -14.15 -6.50
N TYR A 282 1.53 -13.85 -7.51
CA TYR A 282 2.93 -14.26 -7.62
C TYR A 282 3.76 -12.99 -7.59
N ILE A 283 4.67 -12.88 -6.63
CA ILE A 283 5.42 -11.66 -6.34
C ILE A 283 6.90 -12.02 -6.34
N ASN A 284 7.69 -11.38 -7.19
CA ASN A 284 9.14 -11.50 -7.23
C ASN A 284 9.75 -10.30 -6.52
N GLN A 285 9.91 -10.42 -5.21
CA GLN A 285 10.45 -9.37 -4.34
C GLN A 285 11.94 -9.20 -4.63
N SER A 286 12.34 -7.96 -4.88
CA SER A 286 13.66 -7.61 -5.39
C SER A 286 14.79 -7.96 -4.42
N THR A 287 14.53 -7.92 -3.10
CA THR A 287 15.48 -8.33 -2.06
C THR A 287 15.10 -9.65 -1.38
N LEU A 288 13.81 -9.96 -1.21
CA LEU A 288 13.35 -11.14 -0.47
C LEU A 288 13.04 -12.39 -1.32
N GLY A 289 13.09 -12.30 -2.64
CA GLY A 289 12.84 -13.41 -3.55
C GLY A 289 11.35 -13.65 -3.83
N VAL A 290 11.00 -14.86 -4.29
CA VAL A 290 9.64 -15.13 -4.78
C VAL A 290 8.69 -15.53 -3.66
N ARG A 291 7.56 -14.83 -3.57
CA ARG A 291 6.40 -15.12 -2.71
C ARG A 291 5.17 -15.45 -3.56
N TYR A 292 4.32 -16.33 -3.05
CA TYR A 292 2.99 -16.58 -3.63
C TYR A 292 1.93 -16.51 -2.54
N GLN A 293 0.80 -15.88 -2.86
CA GLN A 293 -0.30 -15.68 -1.91
C GLN A 293 -1.62 -15.82 -2.63
N ARG A 294 -2.48 -16.73 -2.16
CA ARG A 294 -3.85 -16.81 -2.66
C ARG A 294 -4.69 -15.71 -2.02
N TRP A 295 -5.27 -14.84 -2.85
CA TRP A 295 -6.10 -13.71 -2.41
C TRP A 295 -6.94 -13.16 -3.58
N GLY A 296 -8.22 -12.87 -3.33
CA GLY A 296 -9.18 -12.42 -4.34
C GLY A 296 -9.90 -13.55 -5.10
N ALA A 297 -11.02 -13.20 -5.73
CA ALA A 297 -11.81 -14.06 -6.62
C ALA A 297 -11.67 -13.62 -8.08
N SER A 298 -11.98 -14.49 -9.04
CA SER A 298 -11.77 -14.24 -10.48
C SER A 298 -12.55 -13.04 -11.06
N THR A 299 -13.55 -12.52 -10.34
CA THR A 299 -14.34 -11.34 -10.73
C THR A 299 -13.89 -10.05 -10.05
N ASP A 300 -12.90 -10.13 -9.16
CA ASP A 300 -12.41 -8.97 -8.43
C ASP A 300 -11.44 -8.18 -9.30
N LEU A 301 -11.43 -6.86 -9.13
CA LEU A 301 -10.37 -6.00 -9.61
C LEU A 301 -9.28 -5.98 -8.54
N VAL A 302 -8.03 -6.12 -8.94
CA VAL A 302 -6.91 -6.26 -8.01
C VAL A 302 -5.93 -5.10 -8.13
N PHE A 303 -5.33 -4.66 -7.04
CA PHE A 303 -4.27 -3.65 -7.10
C PHE A 303 -3.43 -3.74 -5.83
N ALA A 304 -2.33 -3.02 -5.84
CA ALA A 304 -1.34 -3.00 -4.79
C ALA A 304 -1.26 -1.58 -4.23
N GLY A 305 -1.19 -1.45 -2.90
CA GLY A 305 -1.08 -0.16 -2.23
C GLY A 305 -0.85 -0.36 -0.73
N ASP A 306 -0.16 0.58 -0.11
CA ASP A 306 0.18 0.53 1.32
C ASP A 306 -0.92 1.20 2.16
N TYR A 307 -1.82 0.42 2.76
CA TYR A 307 -2.96 0.92 3.54
C TYR A 307 -2.65 1.04 5.04
N GLU A 308 -1.58 0.41 5.52
CA GLU A 308 -1.09 0.59 6.89
C GLU A 308 -0.01 1.67 7.02
N GLY A 309 0.64 2.10 5.95
CA GLY A 309 1.76 3.04 5.98
C GLY A 309 3.02 2.41 6.52
N ASP A 310 3.41 1.24 6.00
CA ASP A 310 4.64 0.56 6.38
C ASP A 310 5.69 0.48 5.28
N GLY A 311 5.37 1.02 4.12
CA GLY A 311 6.18 1.01 2.92
C GLY A 311 6.07 -0.25 2.08
N LYS A 312 5.27 -1.24 2.48
CA LYS A 312 4.99 -2.42 1.66
C LYS A 312 3.61 -2.30 1.06
N ALA A 313 3.49 -2.74 -0.17
CA ALA A 313 2.21 -2.85 -0.81
C ALA A 313 1.40 -4.02 -0.26
N ASP A 314 0.16 -3.75 0.08
CA ASP A 314 -0.84 -4.73 0.46
C ASP A 314 -1.51 -5.35 -0.76
N LEU A 315 -2.07 -6.53 -0.59
CA LEU A 315 -2.78 -7.23 -1.65
C LEU A 315 -4.25 -6.85 -1.56
N VAL A 316 -4.74 -6.10 -2.55
CA VAL A 316 -6.11 -5.58 -2.54
C VAL A 316 -6.94 -6.21 -3.64
N ALA A 317 -8.14 -6.64 -3.28
CA ALA A 317 -9.19 -7.03 -4.20
C ALA A 317 -10.43 -6.17 -3.94
N TRP A 318 -10.91 -5.44 -4.95
CA TRP A 318 -12.19 -4.75 -4.91
C TRP A 318 -13.21 -5.52 -5.74
N ARG A 319 -14.36 -5.83 -5.16
CA ARG A 319 -15.40 -6.63 -5.82
C ARG A 319 -16.51 -5.74 -6.37
N PRO A 320 -16.63 -5.59 -7.72
CA PRO A 320 -17.62 -4.69 -8.31
C PRO A 320 -19.09 -5.07 -8.04
N SER A 321 -19.35 -6.36 -7.75
CA SER A 321 -20.71 -6.87 -7.52
C SER A 321 -21.29 -6.47 -6.17
N ASN A 322 -20.46 -6.11 -5.18
CA ASN A 322 -20.91 -5.70 -3.86
C ASN A 322 -20.25 -4.40 -3.35
N GLY A 323 -19.25 -3.87 -4.05
CA GLY A 323 -18.54 -2.64 -3.67
C GLY A 323 -17.65 -2.81 -2.43
N VAL A 324 -17.20 -4.02 -2.13
CA VAL A 324 -16.36 -4.29 -0.95
C VAL A 324 -14.87 -4.36 -1.34
N TRP A 325 -14.04 -3.70 -0.54
CA TRP A 325 -12.58 -3.77 -0.57
C TRP A 325 -12.13 -4.88 0.38
N TYR A 326 -11.29 -5.78 -0.10
CA TYR A 326 -10.69 -6.89 0.63
C TYR A 326 -9.18 -6.70 0.61
N ILE A 327 -8.60 -6.31 1.75
CA ILE A 327 -7.18 -5.98 1.87
C ILE A 327 -6.51 -7.04 2.73
N LEU A 328 -5.49 -7.69 2.19
CA LEU A 328 -4.55 -8.50 2.95
C LEU A 328 -3.30 -7.67 3.20
N GLN A 329 -3.16 -7.23 4.43
CA GLN A 329 -2.05 -6.39 4.89
C GLN A 329 -0.72 -7.12 4.80
N SER A 330 0.35 -6.40 4.52
CA SER A 330 1.70 -6.95 4.47
C SER A 330 2.20 -7.39 5.85
N SER A 331 1.62 -6.80 6.89
CA SER A 331 2.06 -6.88 8.28
C SER A 331 1.14 -7.60 9.23
N SER A 332 -0.04 -7.94 8.75
CA SER A 332 -0.98 -8.80 9.44
C SER A 332 -1.57 -9.77 8.44
N SER A 333 -1.57 -11.02 8.86
CA SER A 333 -2.28 -12.08 8.17
C SER A 333 -3.79 -12.06 8.37
N ILE A 334 -4.30 -11.08 9.12
CA ILE A 334 -5.73 -10.89 9.33
C ILE A 334 -6.21 -9.77 8.41
N PRO A 335 -7.00 -10.09 7.39
CA PRO A 335 -7.41 -9.10 6.39
C PRO A 335 -8.36 -8.05 6.96
N ILE A 336 -8.42 -6.91 6.26
CA ILE A 336 -9.37 -5.83 6.49
C ILE A 336 -10.42 -5.86 5.37
N TYR A 337 -11.67 -5.66 5.75
CA TYR A 337 -12.78 -5.51 4.81
C TYR A 337 -13.44 -4.15 4.98
N TYR A 338 -13.70 -3.47 3.85
CA TYR A 338 -14.32 -2.16 3.87
C TYR A 338 -15.37 -2.03 2.77
N SER A 339 -16.63 -1.81 3.15
CA SER A 339 -17.73 -1.63 2.20
C SER A 339 -17.76 -0.21 1.67
N PHE A 340 -17.26 0.00 0.44
CA PHE A 340 -17.20 1.32 -0.17
C PHE A 340 -17.24 1.28 -1.70
N GLY A 341 -18.32 1.83 -2.25
CA GLY A 341 -18.59 1.87 -3.68
C GLY A 341 -19.78 1.01 -4.06
N THR A 342 -20.11 1.05 -5.34
CA THR A 342 -21.28 0.41 -5.94
C THR A 342 -20.96 -0.07 -7.35
N THR A 343 -21.81 -0.93 -7.91
CA THR A 343 -21.64 -1.40 -9.29
C THR A 343 -21.58 -0.24 -10.28
N GLY A 344 -20.56 -0.23 -11.14
CA GLY A 344 -20.30 0.82 -12.12
C GLY A 344 -19.32 1.90 -11.64
N ASP A 345 -18.92 1.88 -10.37
CA ASP A 345 -17.81 2.71 -9.90
C ASP A 345 -16.46 2.14 -10.38
N LYS A 346 -15.46 3.02 -10.54
CA LYS A 346 -14.06 2.68 -10.77
C LYS A 346 -13.32 2.82 -9.44
N ALA A 347 -12.82 1.72 -8.88
CA ALA A 347 -11.95 1.73 -7.70
C ALA A 347 -10.56 2.27 -8.07
N LEU A 348 -9.99 3.08 -7.19
CA LEU A 348 -8.71 3.76 -7.37
C LEU A 348 -7.88 3.65 -6.08
N PHE A 349 -6.55 3.75 -6.22
CA PHE A 349 -5.61 3.80 -5.11
C PHE A 349 -4.74 5.05 -5.26
N ALA A 350 -4.64 5.83 -4.19
CA ALA A 350 -3.80 7.03 -4.09
C ALA A 350 -3.80 7.51 -2.63
N ASP A 351 -2.81 8.32 -2.26
CA ASP A 351 -2.70 8.96 -0.95
C ASP A 351 -3.18 10.41 -1.08
N PHE A 352 -4.39 10.73 -0.63
CA PHE A 352 -4.99 12.05 -0.85
C PHE A 352 -4.82 13.01 0.33
N ASP A 353 -4.47 12.51 1.52
CA ASP A 353 -4.31 13.33 2.71
C ASP A 353 -2.84 13.58 3.10
N GLY A 354 -1.90 12.84 2.50
CA GLY A 354 -0.46 12.97 2.68
C GLY A 354 0.06 12.26 3.91
N ASP A 355 -0.67 11.26 4.44
CA ASP A 355 -0.25 10.46 5.58
C ASP A 355 0.66 9.26 5.19
N SER A 356 1.08 9.22 3.91
CA SER A 356 1.85 8.16 3.27
C SER A 356 1.08 6.86 3.02
N ARG A 357 -0.20 6.77 3.39
CA ARG A 357 -1.05 5.60 3.17
C ARG A 357 -1.92 5.76 1.94
N SER A 358 -2.30 4.64 1.37
CA SER A 358 -3.30 4.56 0.31
C SER A 358 -4.68 4.75 0.91
N ASP A 359 -5.47 5.63 0.32
CA ASP A 359 -6.85 5.87 0.69
C ASP A 359 -7.83 5.02 -0.12
N PHE A 360 -9.00 4.76 0.46
CA PHE A 360 -10.10 4.15 -0.26
C PHE A 360 -10.72 5.19 -1.17
N SER A 361 -10.66 4.98 -2.49
CA SER A 361 -11.19 5.95 -3.43
C SER A 361 -11.93 5.31 -4.59
N ILE A 362 -13.02 5.95 -5.01
CA ILE A 362 -13.80 5.57 -6.18
C ILE A 362 -14.10 6.78 -7.05
N PHE A 363 -14.12 6.58 -8.36
CA PHE A 363 -14.71 7.51 -9.31
C PHE A 363 -16.01 6.92 -9.85
N ARG A 364 -17.10 7.68 -9.79
CA ARG A 364 -18.41 7.31 -10.33
C ARG A 364 -18.62 7.94 -11.69
N PRO A 365 -18.47 7.21 -12.80
CA PRO A 365 -18.56 7.80 -14.14
C PRO A 365 -19.95 8.37 -14.44
N SER A 366 -21.02 7.73 -13.93
CA SER A 366 -22.41 8.17 -14.18
C SER A 366 -22.72 9.57 -13.65
N THR A 367 -21.97 10.04 -12.64
CA THR A 367 -22.14 11.36 -12.06
C THR A 367 -20.90 12.24 -12.18
N GLY A 368 -19.72 11.69 -12.51
CA GLY A 368 -18.44 12.42 -12.50
C GLY A 368 -17.95 12.78 -11.08
N VAL A 369 -18.36 12.01 -10.07
CA VAL A 369 -18.03 12.29 -8.66
C VAL A 369 -16.96 11.34 -8.16
N TRP A 370 -15.96 11.90 -7.51
CA TRP A 370 -14.97 11.19 -6.72
C TRP A 370 -15.47 11.06 -5.29
N TYR A 371 -15.41 9.85 -4.73
CA TYR A 371 -15.62 9.64 -3.31
C TYR A 371 -14.34 9.06 -2.72
N ARG A 372 -13.95 9.56 -1.55
CA ARG A 372 -12.72 9.15 -0.87
C ARG A 372 -13.00 8.95 0.61
N ILE A 373 -12.30 8.00 1.21
CA ILE A 373 -12.27 7.78 2.64
C ILE A 373 -10.82 7.61 3.03
N ASN A 374 -10.35 8.47 3.94
CA ASN A 374 -9.00 8.39 4.46
C ASN A 374 -8.82 7.05 5.17
N SER A 375 -7.75 6.33 4.83
CA SER A 375 -7.43 5.05 5.46
C SER A 375 -7.22 5.22 6.98
N THR A 376 -6.62 6.36 7.36
CA THR A 376 -6.51 6.79 8.75
C THR A 376 -7.76 7.58 9.18
N GLY A 377 -8.37 7.17 10.29
CA GLY A 377 -9.45 7.92 10.93
C GLY A 377 -10.80 7.92 10.21
N GLY A 378 -10.88 7.45 8.96
CA GLY A 378 -12.14 7.22 8.23
C GLY A 378 -12.87 8.49 7.79
N ALA A 379 -12.16 9.62 7.66
CA ALA A 379 -12.75 10.86 7.15
C ALA A 379 -13.22 10.66 5.71
N SER A 380 -14.49 10.95 5.41
CA SER A 380 -15.05 10.78 4.07
C SER A 380 -15.22 12.13 3.36
N SER A 381 -14.97 12.15 2.05
CA SER A 381 -15.17 13.32 1.20
C SER A 381 -15.72 12.95 -0.17
N ALA A 382 -16.40 13.89 -0.80
CA ALA A 382 -16.88 13.77 -2.18
C ALA A 382 -16.52 15.03 -2.97
N TYR A 383 -16.05 14.85 -4.20
CA TYR A 383 -15.63 15.94 -5.07
C TYR A 383 -16.12 15.72 -6.50
N GLN A 384 -16.88 16.67 -7.04
CA GLN A 384 -17.43 16.60 -8.39
C GLN A 384 -16.36 17.07 -9.38
N PHE A 385 -15.78 16.15 -10.15
CA PHE A 385 -14.77 16.47 -11.14
C PHE A 385 -14.66 15.39 -12.21
N GLY A 386 -14.93 15.76 -13.46
CA GLY A 386 -14.92 14.87 -14.61
C GLY A 386 -16.31 14.48 -15.12
N ILE A 387 -16.33 13.64 -16.14
CA ILE A 387 -17.52 13.12 -16.84
C ILE A 387 -17.41 11.60 -17.08
N ALA A 388 -18.43 11.00 -17.70
CA ALA A 388 -18.53 9.54 -17.80
C ALA A 388 -17.42 8.84 -18.60
N GLU A 389 -16.85 9.50 -19.60
CA GLU A 389 -15.77 8.91 -20.41
C GLU A 389 -14.38 9.13 -19.81
N ASP A 390 -14.27 9.96 -18.78
CA ASP A 390 -12.99 10.32 -18.19
C ASP A 390 -12.33 9.09 -17.53
N ILE A 391 -11.02 8.98 -17.73
CA ILE A 391 -10.15 7.99 -17.10
C ILE A 391 -9.51 8.67 -15.88
N PRO A 392 -9.83 8.26 -14.65
CA PRO A 392 -9.19 8.81 -13.46
C PRO A 392 -7.73 8.37 -13.36
N ILE A 393 -6.87 9.34 -13.06
CA ILE A 393 -5.40 9.23 -13.08
C ILE A 393 -4.77 10.01 -11.90
N PRO A 394 -5.22 9.77 -10.66
CA PRO A 394 -4.73 10.49 -9.48
C PRO A 394 -3.24 10.19 -9.24
N ALA A 395 -2.47 11.23 -8.97
CA ALA A 395 -1.05 11.17 -8.65
C ALA A 395 -0.58 12.54 -8.12
N ASP A 396 0.62 12.63 -7.57
CA ASP A 396 1.19 13.89 -7.07
C ASP A 396 1.87 14.66 -8.21
N TYR A 397 1.14 15.55 -8.90
CA TYR A 397 1.70 16.31 -10.02
C TYR A 397 2.23 17.69 -9.61
N ASP A 398 1.98 18.15 -8.38
CA ASP A 398 2.48 19.43 -7.87
C ASP A 398 3.64 19.30 -6.86
N GLY A 399 3.89 18.07 -6.40
CA GLY A 399 5.01 17.67 -5.54
C GLY A 399 4.78 18.00 -4.08
N ASP A 400 3.51 18.05 -3.63
CA ASP A 400 3.18 18.38 -2.24
C ASP A 400 3.07 17.15 -1.31
N GLY A 401 3.33 15.96 -1.85
CA GLY A 401 3.24 14.68 -1.14
C GLY A 401 1.81 14.12 -1.10
N LYS A 402 0.85 14.73 -1.82
CA LYS A 402 -0.53 14.26 -1.92
C LYS A 402 -0.91 14.02 -3.36
N SER A 403 -1.79 13.06 -3.55
CA SER A 403 -2.38 12.77 -4.84
C SER A 403 -3.39 13.84 -5.22
N ASP A 404 -3.21 14.41 -6.41
CA ASP A 404 -4.16 15.30 -7.04
C ASP A 404 -5.37 14.53 -7.57
N ILE A 405 -6.52 15.22 -7.65
CA ILE A 405 -7.63 14.72 -8.45
C ILE A 405 -7.33 15.03 -9.92
N ALA A 406 -7.14 14.00 -10.73
CA ALA A 406 -6.90 14.16 -12.15
C ALA A 406 -7.70 13.17 -13.01
N VAL A 407 -8.07 13.61 -14.21
CA VAL A 407 -8.69 12.80 -15.24
C VAL A 407 -8.05 13.05 -16.60
N PHE A 408 -7.92 11.99 -17.40
CA PHE A 408 -7.65 12.07 -18.83
C PHE A 408 -8.94 11.84 -19.60
N ARG A 409 -9.25 12.72 -20.56
CA ARG A 409 -10.41 12.59 -21.44
C ARG A 409 -9.98 12.09 -22.82
N PRO A 410 -10.34 10.85 -23.21
CA PRO A 410 -9.88 10.30 -24.49
C PRO A 410 -10.51 10.94 -25.73
N SER A 411 -11.69 11.56 -25.61
CA SER A 411 -12.39 12.15 -26.76
C SER A 411 -11.72 13.39 -27.32
N ASP A 412 -11.03 14.15 -26.47
CA ASP A 412 -10.28 15.35 -26.83
C ASP A 412 -8.78 15.24 -26.52
N ASN A 413 -8.30 14.20 -25.83
CA ASN A 413 -6.92 14.03 -25.36
C ASN A 413 -6.46 15.13 -24.39
N VAL A 414 -7.35 15.54 -23.48
CA VAL A 414 -7.08 16.56 -22.48
C VAL A 414 -6.96 15.96 -21.09
N TRP A 415 -5.93 16.41 -20.38
CA TRP A 415 -5.71 16.16 -18.96
C TRP A 415 -6.31 17.31 -18.16
N TYR A 416 -7.19 16.97 -17.22
CA TYR A 416 -7.78 17.92 -16.27
C TYR A 416 -7.31 17.54 -14.88
N ARG A 417 -6.81 18.51 -14.12
CA ARG A 417 -6.28 18.28 -12.77
C ARG A 417 -6.73 19.36 -11.80
N VAL A 418 -6.97 18.97 -10.56
CA VAL A 418 -7.12 19.87 -9.41
C VAL A 418 -5.98 19.60 -8.44
N SER A 419 -5.15 20.61 -8.21
CA SER A 419 -3.96 20.49 -7.37
C SER A 419 -4.35 20.43 -5.89
N SER A 420 -3.82 19.47 -5.14
CA SER A 420 -4.03 19.24 -3.70
C SER A 420 -3.65 20.46 -2.85
N SER A 421 -2.55 21.13 -3.19
CA SER A 421 -1.96 22.22 -2.41
C SER A 421 -2.81 23.50 -2.35
N ASN A 422 -3.59 23.78 -3.41
CA ASN A 422 -4.28 25.06 -3.56
C ASN A 422 -5.64 25.00 -4.28
N ASN A 423 -6.11 23.82 -4.68
CA ASN A 423 -7.33 23.60 -5.48
C ASN A 423 -7.32 24.29 -6.86
N GLY A 424 -6.14 24.62 -7.39
CA GLY A 424 -5.95 25.21 -8.70
C GLY A 424 -6.21 24.18 -9.81
N ILE A 425 -6.99 24.60 -10.82
CA ILE A 425 -7.32 23.75 -11.97
C ILE A 425 -6.27 23.91 -13.06
N SER A 426 -5.70 22.79 -13.51
CA SER A 426 -4.85 22.71 -14.70
C SER A 426 -5.60 21.98 -15.82
N ILE A 427 -5.43 22.47 -17.04
CA ILE A 427 -6.00 21.89 -18.26
C ILE A 427 -4.88 21.81 -19.29
N ARG A 428 -4.48 20.59 -19.66
CA ARG A 428 -3.36 20.34 -20.58
C ARG A 428 -3.82 19.43 -21.71
N GLN A 429 -3.75 19.91 -22.94
CA GLN A 429 -3.91 19.08 -24.13
C GLN A 429 -2.61 18.31 -24.35
N TYR A 430 -2.62 16.99 -24.17
CA TYR A 430 -1.41 16.17 -24.26
C TYR A 430 -1.75 14.72 -24.66
N GLY A 431 -1.06 14.22 -25.69
CA GLY A 431 -1.36 12.94 -26.34
C GLY A 431 -2.19 13.07 -27.63
N GLN A 432 -2.51 11.93 -28.23
CA GLN A 432 -3.26 11.77 -29.47
C GLN A 432 -4.33 10.68 -29.34
N THR A 433 -5.26 10.64 -30.29
CA THR A 433 -6.36 9.66 -30.26
C THR A 433 -5.83 8.22 -30.22
N GLY A 434 -6.27 7.47 -29.21
CA GLY A 434 -5.87 6.09 -28.98
C GLY A 434 -4.64 5.93 -28.10
N ASP A 435 -4.07 7.03 -27.60
CA ASP A 435 -3.05 7.00 -26.57
C ASP A 435 -3.66 6.60 -25.21
N GLU A 436 -2.90 5.83 -24.43
CA GLU A 436 -3.22 5.38 -23.08
C GLU A 436 -2.43 6.23 -22.06
N PRO A 437 -3.08 6.90 -21.10
CA PRO A 437 -2.39 7.76 -20.14
C PRO A 437 -1.66 6.95 -19.05
N SER A 438 -0.52 7.47 -18.57
CA SER A 438 0.14 7.00 -17.35
C SER A 438 0.50 8.18 -16.43
N PRO A 439 0.25 8.06 -15.11
CA PRO A 439 -0.24 6.86 -14.43
C PRO A 439 -1.74 6.61 -14.66
N SER A 440 -2.14 5.34 -14.68
CA SER A 440 -3.55 4.94 -14.60
C SER A 440 -3.73 4.10 -13.34
N SER A 441 -4.61 4.52 -12.43
CA SER A 441 -4.97 3.75 -11.23
C SER A 441 -6.18 2.84 -11.45
N VAL A 442 -6.66 2.74 -12.69
CA VAL A 442 -7.81 1.89 -13.08
C VAL A 442 -7.31 0.64 -13.77
N GLN A 443 -7.69 -0.53 -13.25
CA GLN A 443 -7.58 -1.76 -14.03
C GLN A 443 -8.59 -1.77 -15.18
N PRO A 444 -8.24 -2.31 -16.37
CA PRO A 444 -9.19 -2.51 -17.44
C PRO A 444 -10.41 -3.30 -16.93
N GLN A 445 -11.61 -2.72 -17.09
CA GLN A 445 -12.89 -3.33 -16.68
C GLN A 445 -13.53 -4.12 -17.83
#